data_AF-A0A2V8BX33-F1
#
_entry.id   AF-A0A2V8BX33-F1
#
_cell.length_a   1.000
_cell.length_b   1.000
_cell.length_c   1.000
_cell.angle_alpha   90.00
_cell.angle_beta   90.00
_cell.angle_gamma   90.00
#
_symmetry.space_group_name_H-M   'P 1'
#
loop_
_entity.id
_entity.type
_entity.pdbx_description
1 polymer ?
#
loop_
_entity_poly.entity_id
_entity_poly.type
_entity_poly.pdbx_seq_one_letter_code
_entity_poly.pdbx_strand_id
1 'polypeptide(L)'
;MSNVIKTALLLGVLSALLMGIGQALGGAQGLLLGFMFAVVTNFGSYWFSDKIVLSMYSAQEVGPDHRLYQVVSRLANRSGLPMPRVYIIPELSPNAFATGRNPHHAAVAA
;
A
#
# COMPACT_ATOMS: atom_id res chain seq x y z
N MET A 1 6.29 -25.36 10.09
CA MET A 1 5.27 -24.50 10.73
C MET A 1 4.54 -23.72 9.65
N SER A 2 3.21 -23.80 9.59
CA SER A 2 2.40 -23.09 8.60
C SER A 2 2.62 -21.58 8.72
N ASN A 3 2.76 -20.87 7.60
CA ASN A 3 2.91 -19.41 7.57
C ASN A 3 1.77 -18.72 8.34
N VAL A 4 0.60 -19.34 8.42
CA VAL A 4 -0.53 -18.89 9.23
C VAL A 4 -0.16 -18.70 10.69
N ILE A 5 0.61 -19.62 11.29
CA ILE A 5 1.02 -19.52 12.70
C ILE A 5 2.02 -18.38 12.89
N LYS A 6 2.96 -18.22 11.96
CA LYS A 6 3.93 -17.11 12.00
C LYS A 6 3.23 -15.76 11.85
N THR A 7 2.27 -15.67 10.93
CA THR A 7 1.45 -14.47 10.72
C THR A 7 0.58 -14.18 11.93
N ALA A 8 -0.11 -15.17 12.49
CA ALA A 8 -0.95 -15.00 13.68
C ALA A 8 -0.12 -14.56 14.90
N LEU A 9 1.06 -15.16 15.11
CA LEU A 9 1.97 -14.77 16.17
C LEU A 9 2.48 -13.33 15.98
N LEU A 10 2.93 -12.99 14.76
CA LEU A 10 3.42 -11.65 14.44
C LEU A 10 2.34 -10.59 14.67
N LEU A 11 1.14 -10.81 14.15
CA LEU A 11 0.00 -9.91 14.33
C LEU A 11 -0.38 -9.81 15.81
N GLY A 12 -0.43 -10.92 16.53
CA GLY A 12 -0.72 -10.93 17.97
C GLY A 12 0.30 -10.14 18.79
N VAL A 13 1.59 -10.29 18.50
CA VAL A 13 2.66 -9.54 19.17
C VAL A 13 2.59 -8.05 18.85
N LEU A 14 2.38 -7.67 17.58
CA LEU A 14 2.23 -6.27 17.18
C LEU A 14 1.00 -5.62 17.83
N SER A 15 -0.13 -6.33 17.91
CA SER A 15 -1.33 -5.87 18.61
C SER A 15 -1.09 -5.69 20.10
N ALA A 16 -0.44 -6.66 20.77
CA ALA A 16 -0.10 -6.55 22.18
C ALA A 16 0.83 -5.36 22.46
N LEU A 17 1.81 -5.13 21.59
CA LEU A 17 2.73 -3.99 21.68
C LEU A 17 1.99 -2.65 21.55
N LEU A 18 1.09 -2.52 20.57
CA LEU A 18 0.25 -1.32 20.40
C LEU A 18 -0.63 -1.06 21.63
N MET A 19 -1.27 -2.09 22.18
CA MET A 19 -2.09 -1.97 23.39
C MET A 19 -1.25 -1.57 24.61
N GLY A 20 -0.06 -2.17 24.77
CA GLY A 20 0.87 -1.83 25.85
C GLY A 20 1.34 -0.37 25.79
N ILE A 21 1.67 0.13 24.59
CA ILE A 21 2.03 1.54 24.38
C ILE A 21 0.85 2.46 24.67
N GLY A 22 -0.35 2.14 24.16
CA GLY A 22 -1.55 2.95 24.39
C GLY A 22 -1.93 3.04 25.88
N GLN A 23 -1.81 1.93 26.61
CA GLN A 23 -2.02 1.88 28.05
C GLN A 23 -0.97 2.69 28.81
N ALA A 24 0.30 2.57 28.46
CA ALA A 24 1.41 3.28 29.13
C ALA A 24 1.34 4.80 28.94
N LEU A 25 0.88 5.27 27.78
CA LEU A 25 0.82 6.70 27.45
C LEU A 25 -0.44 7.41 27.98
N GLY A 26 -1.57 6.70 28.14
CA GLY A 26 -2.84 7.37 28.44
C GLY A 26 -3.92 6.52 29.11
N GLY A 27 -3.57 5.33 29.64
CA GLY A 27 -4.53 4.44 30.30
C GLY A 27 -5.72 4.06 29.40
N ALA A 28 -6.93 4.03 29.96
CA ALA A 28 -8.15 3.69 29.22
C ALA A 28 -8.48 4.69 28.09
N GLN A 29 -8.21 5.99 28.32
CA GLN A 29 -8.44 7.03 27.32
C GLN A 29 -7.46 6.92 26.15
N GLY A 30 -6.18 6.62 26.45
CA GLY A 30 -5.15 6.35 25.45
C GLY A 30 -5.48 5.13 24.59
N LEU A 31 -6.09 4.09 25.17
CA LEU A 31 -6.54 2.91 24.44
C LEU A 31 -7.68 3.21 23.46
N LEU A 32 -8.67 4.01 23.87
CA LEU A 32 -9.76 4.48 23.00
C LEU A 32 -9.23 5.35 21.85
N LEU A 33 -8.35 6.32 22.15
CA LEU A 33 -7.74 7.18 21.13
C LEU A 33 -6.85 6.36 20.16
N GLY A 34 -6.06 5.43 20.69
CA GLY A 34 -5.23 4.53 19.88
C GLY A 34 -6.07 3.64 18.97
N PHE A 35 -7.19 3.11 19.46
CA PHE A 35 -8.13 2.34 18.66
C PHE A 35 -8.75 3.19 17.54
N MET A 36 -9.24 4.40 17.86
CA MET A 36 -9.78 5.33 16.86
C MET A 36 -8.75 5.68 15.79
N PHE A 37 -7.52 5.98 16.20
CA PHE A 37 -6.42 6.25 15.30
C PHE A 37 -6.13 5.05 14.39
N ALA A 38 -6.11 3.83 14.94
CA ALA A 38 -5.88 2.61 14.18
C ALA A 38 -6.99 2.35 13.15
N VAL A 39 -8.25 2.58 13.52
CA VAL A 39 -9.39 2.46 12.57
C VAL A 39 -9.23 3.50 11.45
N VAL A 40 -9.01 4.76 11.80
CA VAL A 40 -8.87 5.84 10.80
C VAL A 40 -7.70 5.58 9.85
N THR A 41 -6.54 5.18 10.37
CA THR A 41 -5.37 4.88 9.53
C THR A 41 -5.58 3.62 8.69
N ASN A 42 -6.14 2.53 9.22
CA ASN A 42 -6.40 1.33 8.42
C ASN A 42 -7.39 1.58 7.29
N PHE A 43 -8.51 2.25 7.59
CA PHE A 43 -9.46 2.63 6.55
C PHE A 43 -8.79 3.62 5.58
N GLY A 44 -8.13 4.67 6.05
CA GLY A 44 -7.39 5.59 5.20
C GLY A 44 -6.42 4.88 4.24
N SER A 45 -5.59 3.99 4.76
CA SER A 45 -4.64 3.20 3.97
C SER A 45 -5.33 2.28 2.97
N TYR A 46 -6.47 1.67 3.29
CA TYR A 46 -7.17 0.80 2.35
C TYR A 46 -7.66 1.56 1.09
N TRP A 47 -8.19 2.77 1.26
CA TRP A 47 -8.70 3.57 0.13
C TRP A 47 -7.65 4.42 -0.57
N PHE A 48 -6.57 4.81 0.12
CA PHE A 48 -5.60 5.78 -0.39
C PHE A 48 -4.15 5.26 -0.45
N SER A 49 -3.91 3.98 -0.20
CA SER A 49 -2.55 3.38 -0.23
C SER A 49 -1.81 3.65 -1.54
N ASP A 50 -2.50 3.59 -2.68
CA ASP A 50 -1.92 3.90 -3.99
C ASP A 50 -1.41 5.33 -4.05
N LYS A 51 -2.22 6.30 -3.64
CA LYS A 51 -1.85 7.73 -3.63
C LYS A 51 -0.72 8.01 -2.66
N ILE A 52 -0.75 7.38 -1.49
CA ILE A 52 0.27 7.54 -0.45
C ILE A 52 1.63 7.04 -0.96
N VAL A 53 1.69 5.81 -1.49
CA VAL A 53 2.97 5.26 -1.96
C VAL A 53 3.48 6.02 -3.18
N LEU A 54 2.62 6.40 -4.12
CA LEU A 54 3.02 7.15 -5.32
C LEU A 54 3.57 8.54 -4.95
N SER A 55 2.96 9.23 -3.97
CA SER A 55 3.47 10.52 -3.53
C SER A 55 4.79 10.41 -2.75
N MET A 56 4.96 9.34 -1.95
CA MET A 56 6.22 9.08 -1.25
C MET A 56 7.40 8.91 -2.21
N TYR A 57 7.18 8.29 -3.37
CA TYR A 57 8.18 8.12 -4.42
C TYR A 57 8.21 9.27 -5.44
N SER A 58 7.45 10.35 -5.24
CA SER A 58 7.32 11.45 -6.21
C SER A 58 7.03 10.96 -7.63
N ALA A 59 6.21 9.92 -7.76
CA ALA A 59 5.99 9.20 -9.00
C ALA A 59 5.25 10.08 -10.02
N GLN A 60 5.70 10.07 -11.28
CA GLN A 60 5.18 10.91 -12.36
C GLN A 60 4.41 10.07 -13.37
N GLU A 61 3.15 10.42 -13.62
CA GLU A 61 2.30 9.67 -14.55
C GLU A 61 2.81 9.80 -15.98
N VAL A 62 2.86 8.68 -16.71
CA VAL A 62 3.31 8.63 -18.09
C VAL A 62 2.21 8.15 -19.04
N GLY A 63 2.21 8.72 -20.24
CA GLY A 63 1.24 8.43 -21.28
C GLY A 63 1.66 7.34 -22.27
N PRO A 64 0.85 7.10 -23.31
CA PRO A 64 1.04 6.06 -24.33
C PRO A 64 2.36 6.10 -25.10
N ASP A 65 2.96 7.27 -25.22
CA ASP A 65 4.23 7.46 -25.92
C ASP A 65 5.42 6.90 -25.13
N HIS A 66 5.24 6.64 -23.82
CA HIS A 66 6.30 6.13 -22.97
C HIS A 66 6.46 4.61 -23.12
N ARG A 67 7.71 4.14 -23.22
CA ARG A 67 8.04 2.72 -23.37
C ARG A 67 7.42 1.85 -22.27
N LEU A 68 7.45 2.33 -21.02
CA LEU A 68 6.85 1.61 -19.88
C LEU A 68 5.35 1.41 -20.06
N TYR A 69 4.63 2.46 -20.48
CA TYR A 69 3.20 2.37 -20.73
C TYR A 69 2.89 1.30 -21.78
N GLN A 70 3.65 1.26 -22.87
CA GLN A 70 3.46 0.28 -23.93
C GLN A 70 3.73 -1.16 -23.47
N VAL A 71 4.73 -1.36 -22.60
CA VAL A 71 5.01 -2.67 -21.99
C VAL A 71 3.83 -3.11 -21.11
N VAL A 72 3.40 -2.24 -20.20
CA VAL A 72 2.28 -2.53 -19.28
C VAL A 72 0.99 -2.76 -20.06
N SER A 73 0.71 -1.97 -21.09
CA SER A 73 -0.47 -2.12 -21.95
C SER A 73 -0.51 -3.47 -22.65
N ARG A 74 0.62 -3.94 -23.21
CA ARG A 74 0.68 -5.29 -23.81
C ARG A 74 0.41 -6.39 -22.78
N LEU A 75 0.91 -6.25 -21.56
CA LEU A 75 0.70 -7.23 -20.49
C LEU A 75 -0.75 -7.24 -19.99
N ALA A 76 -1.33 -6.06 -19.76
CA ALA A 76 -2.73 -5.91 -19.35
C ALA A 76 -3.68 -6.49 -20.40
N ASN A 77 -3.47 -6.15 -21.68
CA ASN A 77 -4.26 -6.67 -22.80
C ASN A 77 -4.16 -8.20 -22.93
N ARG A 78 -2.95 -8.77 -22.84
CA ARG A 78 -2.75 -10.23 -22.88
C ARG A 78 -3.43 -10.95 -21.72
N SER A 79 -3.58 -10.27 -20.58
CA SER A 79 -4.18 -10.84 -19.37
C SER A 79 -5.67 -10.53 -19.21
N GLY A 80 -6.28 -9.80 -20.16
CA GLY A 80 -7.68 -9.36 -20.05
C GLY A 80 -7.95 -8.42 -18.89
N LEU A 81 -6.94 -7.68 -18.43
CA LEU A 81 -7.03 -6.75 -17.29
C LEU A 81 -7.29 -5.31 -17.79
N PRO A 82 -8.02 -4.49 -17.02
CA PRO A 82 -8.10 -3.06 -17.30
C PRO A 82 -6.70 -2.43 -17.25
N MET A 83 -6.48 -1.40 -18.07
CA MET A 83 -5.19 -0.69 -18.11
C MET A 83 -4.97 0.06 -16.78
N PRO A 84 -3.92 -0.27 -16.00
CA PRO A 84 -3.58 0.49 -14.80
C PRO A 84 -2.97 1.84 -15.16
N ARG A 85 -2.96 2.78 -14.22
CA ARG A 85 -2.17 4.01 -14.34
C ARG A 85 -0.69 3.66 -14.26
N VAL A 86 0.15 4.32 -15.05
CA VAL A 86 1.58 4.00 -15.15
C VAL A 86 2.39 5.22 -14.74
N TYR A 87 3.36 5.02 -13.85
CA TYR A 87 4.19 6.06 -13.30
C TYR A 87 5.69 5.75 -13.47
N ILE A 88 6.50 6.81 -13.56
CA ILE A 88 7.95 6.76 -13.45
C ILE A 88 8.40 7.30 -12.10
N ILE A 89 9.29 6.57 -11.44
CA ILE A 89 9.94 6.99 -10.20
C ILE A 89 11.24 7.72 -10.58
N PRO A 90 11.42 9.00 -10.20
CA PRO A 90 12.61 9.78 -10.55
C PRO A 90 13.82 9.45 -9.67
N GLU A 91 14.15 8.17 -9.53
CA GLU A 91 15.27 7.67 -8.72
C GLU A 91 16.24 6.84 -9.56
N LEU A 92 17.53 6.90 -9.21
CA LEU A 92 18.58 6.10 -9.87
C LEU A 92 18.58 4.64 -9.43
N SER A 93 18.04 4.36 -8.24
CA SER A 93 17.94 3.01 -7.72
C SER A 93 16.85 2.24 -8.48
N PRO A 94 17.14 1.05 -9.01
CA PRO A 94 16.13 0.25 -9.69
C PRO A 94 15.09 -0.22 -8.67
N ASN A 95 13.84 0.21 -8.84
CA ASN A 95 12.70 -0.21 -8.01
C ASN A 95 11.43 -0.23 -8.87
N ALA A 96 10.54 -1.19 -8.63
CA ALA A 96 9.25 -1.24 -9.29
C ALA A 96 8.22 -1.91 -8.39
N PHE A 97 6.99 -1.41 -8.39
CA PHE A 97 5.89 -1.98 -7.63
C PHE A 97 4.54 -1.78 -8.32
N ALA A 98 3.57 -2.58 -7.92
CA ALA A 98 2.17 -2.43 -8.29
C ALA A 98 1.32 -2.24 -7.03
N THR A 99 0.37 -1.32 -7.08
CA THR A 99 -0.49 -0.96 -5.95
C THR A 99 -1.91 -0.68 -6.41
N GLY A 100 -2.87 -0.69 -5.50
CA GLY A 100 -4.28 -0.42 -5.78
C GLY A 100 -5.22 -1.43 -5.12
N ARG A 101 -6.39 -0.95 -4.71
CA ARG A 101 -7.39 -1.75 -3.99
C ARG A 101 -8.08 -2.81 -4.86
N ASN A 102 -8.11 -2.64 -6.18
CA ASN A 102 -8.70 -3.56 -7.14
C ASN A 102 -8.19 -3.23 -8.57
N PRO A 103 -8.47 -4.07 -9.59
CA PRO A 103 -7.95 -3.87 -10.95
C PRO A 103 -8.30 -2.51 -11.58
N HIS A 104 -9.48 -1.96 -11.30
CA HIS A 104 -9.89 -0.65 -11.83
C HIS A 104 -9.22 0.54 -11.12
N HIS A 105 -8.56 0.31 -9.98
CA HIS A 105 -7.84 1.31 -9.21
C HIS A 105 -6.35 0.96 -9.10
N ALA A 106 -5.83 0.18 -10.04
CA ALA A 106 -4.45 -0.26 -10.05
C ALA A 106 -3.51 0.81 -10.62
N ALA A 107 -2.30 0.84 -10.08
CA ALA A 107 -1.19 1.63 -10.56
C ALA A 107 0.08 0.77 -10.60
N VAL A 108 0.92 1.01 -11.61
CA VAL A 108 2.25 0.43 -11.77
C VAL A 108 3.26 1.56 -11.81
N ALA A 109 4.30 1.48 -10.97
CA ALA A 109 5.38 2.45 -10.93
C ALA A 109 6.73 1.74 -11.08
N ALA A 110 7.65 2.33 -11.85
CA ALA A 110 8.99 1.80 -12.09
C ALA A 110 10.00 2.89 -12.46
#